data_AF-A0A352XM60-F1
#
_entry.id   AF-A0A352XM60-F1
#
_cell.length_a   1.000
_cell.length_b   1.000
_cell.length_c   1.000
_cell.angle_alpha   90.00
_cell.angle_beta   90.00
_cell.angle_gamma   90.00
#
_symmetry.space_group_name_H-M   'P 1'
#
loop_
_entity.id
_entity.type
_entity.pdbx_description
1 polymer ?
#
loop_
_entity_poly.entity_id
_entity_poly.type
_entity_poly.pdbx_seq_one_letter_code
_entity_poly.pdbx_strand_id
1 'polypeptide(L)' 'MNANESRIDKALKIAANASDYKVCEGCDSIVSIGSVLCPNCHSFRFDESRTRVISQAMLLGSREQNSVTASDLM' A
#
# COMPACT_ATOMS: atom_id res chain seq x y z
N MET A 1 -3.04 24.41 -2.80
CA MET A 1 -2.97 23.29 -3.76
C MET A 1 -3.26 22.00 -2.99
N ASN A 2 -4.53 21.68 -2.75
CA ASN A 2 -4.90 20.48 -1.98
C ASN A 2 -5.66 19.53 -2.89
N ALA A 3 -4.93 18.85 -3.77
CA ALA A 3 -5.50 17.74 -4.54
C ALA A 3 -5.62 16.54 -3.59
N ASN A 4 -6.82 16.32 -3.05
CA ASN A 4 -7.18 15.03 -2.47
C ASN A 4 -7.19 14.01 -3.61
N GLU A 5 -6.00 13.51 -3.94
CA GLU A 5 -5.81 12.47 -4.94
C GLU A 5 -6.67 11.27 -4.56
N SER A 6 -7.48 10.80 -5.51
CA SER A 6 -8.39 9.69 -5.26
C SER A 6 -7.58 8.42 -4.95
N ARG A 7 -8.18 7.48 -4.22
CA ARG A 7 -7.49 6.22 -3.88
C ARG A 7 -7.08 5.44 -5.12
N ILE A 8 -7.90 5.52 -6.17
CA ILE A 8 -7.58 4.87 -7.43
C ILE A 8 -6.40 5.54 -8.14
N ASP A 9 -6.25 6.86 -8.09
CA ASP A 9 -5.09 7.55 -8.67
C ASP A 9 -3.78 7.13 -7.96
N LYS A 10 -3.81 7.03 -6.63
CA LYS A 10 -2.66 6.51 -5.85
C LYS A 10 -2.33 5.07 -6.21
N ALA A 11 -3.35 4.22 -6.34
CA ALA A 11 -3.17 2.83 -6.75
C ALA A 11 -2.55 2.73 -8.15
N LEU A 12 -2.99 3.56 -9.10
CA LEU A 12 -2.43 3.60 -10.45
C LEU A 12 -0.96 4.07 -10.44
N LYS A 13 -0.61 5.07 -9.62
CA LYS A 13 0.80 5.50 -9.46
C LYS A 13 1.69 4.38 -8.90
N ILE A 14 1.20 3.64 -7.90
CA ILE A 14 1.92 2.49 -7.35
C ILE A 14 2.07 1.40 -8.41
N ALA A 15 1.00 1.08 -9.13
CA ALA A 15 1.02 0.05 -10.17
C ALA A 15 2.00 0.40 -11.31
N ALA A 16 2.05 1.66 -11.73
CA ALA A 16 2.98 2.15 -12.74
C ALA A 16 4.45 2.04 -12.29
N ASN A 17 4.71 2.27 -11.00
CA ASN A 17 6.06 2.24 -10.40
C ASN A 17 6.26 1.03 -9.49
N ALA A 18 5.64 -0.12 -9.82
CA ALA A 18 5.56 -1.27 -8.92
C ALA A 18 6.93 -1.83 -8.48
N SER A 19 8.01 -1.53 -9.18
CA SER A 19 9.38 -1.92 -8.81
C SER A 19 9.93 -1.18 -7.58
N ASP A 20 9.34 -0.03 -7.22
CA ASP A 20 9.74 0.78 -6.06
C ASP A 20 9.05 0.36 -4.76
N TYR A 21 8.22 -0.69 -4.83
CA TYR A 21 7.36 -1.13 -3.76
C TYR A 21 7.43 -2.65 -3.57
N LYS A 22 6.93 -3.10 -2.43
CA LYS A 22 6.73 -4.50 -2.09
C LYS A 22 5.50 -4.66 -1.20
N VAL A 23 4.94 -5.86 -1.17
CA VAL A 23 3.76 -6.17 -0.34
C VAL A 23 4.19 -6.92 0.91
N CYS A 24 3.78 -6.43 2.07
CA CYS A 24 4.01 -7.13 3.33
C CYS A 24 3.17 -8.40 3.41
N GLU A 25 3.80 -9.55 3.62
CA GLU A 25 3.10 -10.84 3.74
C GLU A 25 2.34 -11.00 5.07
N GLY A 26 2.55 -10.09 6.03
CA GLY A 26 1.87 -10.14 7.33
C GLY A 26 0.52 -9.43 7.36
N CYS A 27 0.36 -8.34 6.59
CA CYS A 27 -0.85 -7.52 6.62
C CYS A 27 -1.25 -6.92 5.27
N ASP A 28 -0.61 -7.36 4.17
CA ASP A 28 -0.86 -6.93 2.79
C ASP A 28 -0.74 -5.42 2.54
N SER A 29 -0.01 -4.71 3.41
CA SER A 29 0.35 -3.31 3.19
C SER A 29 1.38 -3.20 2.08
N ILE A 30 1.19 -2.22 1.19
CA ILE A 30 2.19 -1.84 0.19
C ILE A 30 3.18 -0.87 0.86
N VAL A 31 4.45 -1.21 0.86
CA VAL A 31 5.54 -0.42 1.47
C VAL A 31 6.63 -0.15 0.44
N SER A 32 7.50 0.82 0.69
CA SER A 32 8.64 1.11 -0.18
C SER A 32 9.64 -0.05 -0.19
N ILE A 33 10.34 -0.22 -1.31
CA ILE A 33 11.34 -1.29 -1.50
C ILE A 33 12.41 -1.29 -0.40
N GLY A 34 12.81 -0.11 0.09
CA GLY A 34 13.80 0.04 1.17
C GLY A 34 13.29 -0.27 2.58
N SER A 35 12.01 -0.61 2.76
CA SER A 35 11.46 -0.92 4.09
C SER A 35 12.03 -2.23 4.62
N VAL A 36 12.71 -2.17 5.77
CA VAL A 36 13.25 -3.36 6.46
C VAL A 36 12.17 -4.08 7.28
N LEU A 37 11.29 -3.30 7.92
CA LEU A 37 10.14 -3.79 8.69
C LEU A 37 8.87 -3.10 8.19
N CYS A 38 7.76 -3.83 8.19
CA CYS A 38 6.48 -3.25 7.85
C CYS A 38 6.07 -2.26 8.96
N PRO A 39 5.85 -0.97 8.65
CA PRO A 39 5.49 0.01 9.66
C PRO A 39 4.08 -0.22 10.24
N ASN A 40 3.27 -1.05 9.59
CA ASN A 40 1.92 -1.35 10.02
C ASN A 40 1.84 -2.56 10.97
N CYS A 41 2.63 -3.61 10.74
CA CYS A 41 2.53 -4.86 11.52
C CYS A 41 3.87 -5.40 12.05
N HIS A 42 4.98 -4.72 11.76
CA HIS A 42 6.34 -5.10 12.16
C HIS A 42 6.84 -6.45 11.64
N SER A 43 6.16 -7.05 10.66
CA SER A 43 6.70 -8.20 9.91
C SER A 43 7.87 -7.78 9.02
N PHE A 44 8.80 -8.69 8.80
CA PHE A 44 9.98 -8.52 7.93
C PHE A 44 9.87 -9.28 6.60
N ARG A 45 8.80 -10.06 6.38
CA ARG A 45 8.58 -10.79 5.12
C ARG A 45 7.79 -9.95 4.13
N PHE A 46 8.30 -9.92 2.89
CA PHE A 46 7.72 -9.14 1.80
C PHE A 46 7.78 -9.93 0.50
N ASP A 47 6.76 -9.71 -0.33
CA ASP A 47 6.74 -10.12 -1.73
C ASP A 47 7.06 -8.90 -2.61
N GLU A 48 8.20 -8.96 -3.29
CA GLU A 48 8.72 -7.92 -4.19
C GLU A 48 8.26 -8.11 -5.64
N SER A 49 7.41 -9.11 -5.90
CA SER A 49 6.85 -9.36 -7.23
C SER A 49 6.06 -8.16 -7.73
N ARG A 50 6.43 -7.66 -8.91
CA ARG A 50 5.72 -6.58 -9.60
C ARG A 50 4.23 -6.90 -9.77
N THR A 51 3.91 -8.14 -10.09
CA THR A 51 2.53 -8.62 -10.25
C THR A 51 1.76 -8.56 -8.92
N ARG A 52 2.40 -8.94 -7.81
CA ARG A 52 1.78 -8.87 -6.48
C ARG A 52 1.49 -7.42 -6.10
N VAL A 53 2.45 -6.52 -6.29
CA VAL A 53 2.30 -5.08 -6.01
C VAL A 53 1.16 -4.47 -6.83
N ILE A 54 1.12 -4.72 -8.15
CA ILE A 54 0.06 -4.22 -9.04
C ILE A 54 -1.31 -4.74 -8.58
N SER A 55 -1.43 -6.05 -8.37
CA SER A 55 -2.69 -6.66 -7.94
C SER A 55 -3.17 -6.08 -6.60
N GLN A 56 -2.26 -5.89 -5.65
CA GLN A 56 -2.60 -5.32 -4.35
C GLN A 56 -3.00 -3.85 -4.46
N ALA A 57 -2.29 -3.07 -5.28
CA ALA A 57 -2.60 -1.66 -5.50
C ALA A 57 -4.01 -1.50 -6.05
N MET A 58 -4.37 -2.29 -7.07
CA MET A 58 -5.70 -2.28 -7.66
C MET A 58 -6.79 -2.66 -6.65
N LEU A 59 -6.56 -3.71 -5.85
CA LEU A 59 -7.49 -4.12 -4.78
C LEU A 59 -7.72 -3.01 -3.73
N LEU A 60 -6.64 -2.33 -3.32
CA LEU A 60 -6.71 -1.25 -2.34
C LEU A 60 -7.34 0.04 -2.91
N GLY A 61 -7.13 0.31 -4.19
CA GLY A 61 -7.67 1.48 -4.89
C GLY A 61 -9.16 1.37 -5.23
N SER A 62 -9.65 0.15 -5.46
CA SER A 62 -11.04 -0.11 -5.85
C SER A 62 -12.01 -0.28 -4.68
N ARG A 63 -11.52 -0.41 -3.44
CA ARG A 63 -12.36 -0.64 -2.25
C ARG A 63 -12.63 0.65 -1.48
N GLU A 64 -13.76 0.69 -0.78
CA GLU A 64 -14.04 1.74 0.19
C GLU A 64 -13.01 1.73 1.34
N GLN A 65 -12.67 2.92 1.84
CA GLN A 65 -11.73 3.06 2.93
C GLN A 65 -12.36 2.63 4.24
N ASN A 66 -11.95 1.47 4.74
CA ASN A 66 -12.35 0.95 6.07
C ASN A 66 -11.19 0.98 7.07
N SER A 67 -10.18 1.80 6.84
CA SER A 67 -9.03 1.94 7.74
C SER A 67 -9.36 2.86 8.91
N VAL A 68 -9.13 2.41 10.13
CA VAL A 68 -9.14 3.26 11.32
C VAL A 68 -7.94 4.21 11.26
N THR A 69 -8.20 5.50 11.43
CA THR A 69 -7.20 6.57 11.49
C THR A 69 -6.96 6.99 12.94
N ALA A 70 -5.88 7.73 13.21
CA ALA A 70 -5.59 8.21 14.56
C ALA A 70 -6.71 9.10 15.15
N SER A 71 -7.48 9.77 14.30
CA SER A 71 -8.64 10.58 14.71
C SER A 71 -9.84 9.73 15.16
N ASP A 72 -9.93 8.47 14.73
CA ASP A 72 -11.03 7.56 15.11
C ASP A 72 -10.81 6.95 16.51
N LEU A 73 -9.63 7.13 17.10
CA LEU A 73 -9.20 6.57 18.38
C LEU A 73 -9.18 7.60 19.53
N MET A 74 -9.68 8.82 19.30
CA MET A 74 -9.76 9.91 20.28
C MET A 74 -11.06 9.88 21.08
#